data_AF-A0A550HFJ2-F1
#
_entry.id   AF-A0A550HFJ2-F1
#
_cell.length_a   1.000
_cell.length_b   1.000
_cell.length_c   1.000
_cell.angle_alpha   90.00
_cell.angle_beta   90.00
_cell.angle_gamma   90.00
#
_symmetry.space_group_name_H-M   'P 1'
#
loop_
_entity.id
_entity.type
_entity.pdbx_description
1 polymer ?
#
loop_
_entity_poly.entity_id
_entity_poly.type
_entity_poly.pdbx_seq_one_letter_code
_entity_poly.pdbx_strand_id
1 'polypeptide(L)'
;MRRWKSWWLSVPNSSERPRRIRVDREGPLLVEGPVEVTVGEGVVHESHRFQVAICTCRRSRTFPWCDTSHRRKATQEPASAAGPRRRRGDMAPRHLKPSPRPPESRTRQPELPVPRGDLSSRVIAALGDGIPPDPLAQQRGITAAKPYGEDLQLALYVLYELHYQGFQGVDPELEWEPGLLALRRLLEQHFLAALRLDAAPQADAAQALADLQIEPAGHQAGSVSHYLERDGDTGQFREYAALRSLYHLKEADPHAWVIPRLHGRAKAAMVAVEYDEFGAGRAENIHAGLFADLMRDLGLETAYGHYLDAAPAAALATVNVMSLFGLHRSLRGALVGHFATVEITSSPGSRRLANALRRLDAGPAAQRFYDEHVEADAVHEQVVRHEVVDGLLRAEPFLDGDVAFGVSATGFLEDRLGEQLLTRWRQGRSALLRPLPDTDTPPQGDTP
;
A
#
# COMPACT_ATOMS: atom_id res chain seq x y z
N MET A 1 1.43 6.34 54.76
CA MET A 1 1.72 6.00 53.35
C MET A 1 0.54 5.25 52.73
N ARG A 2 -0.30 5.92 51.93
CA ARG A 2 -1.42 5.29 51.23
C ARG A 2 -0.90 4.67 49.93
N ARG A 3 -1.00 3.34 49.81
CA ARG A 3 -0.66 2.59 48.59
C ARG A 3 -1.69 2.92 47.50
N TRP A 4 -1.25 3.50 46.40
CA TRP A 4 -2.02 3.61 45.17
C TRP A 4 -2.13 2.21 44.56
N LYS A 5 -3.32 1.60 44.55
CA LYS A 5 -3.60 0.42 43.73
C LYS A 5 -3.83 0.92 42.30
N SER A 6 -3.07 0.40 41.34
CA SER A 6 -3.21 0.74 39.93
C SER A 6 -4.59 0.30 39.43
N TRP A 7 -5.28 1.20 38.73
CA TRP A 7 -6.55 0.97 38.05
C TRP A 7 -6.38 0.25 36.68
N TRP A 8 -5.22 -0.38 36.46
CA TRP A 8 -4.73 -0.80 35.14
C TRP A 8 -4.54 -2.31 35.00
N LEU A 9 -5.31 -3.15 35.69
CA LEU A 9 -5.14 -4.61 35.54
C LEU A 9 -6.44 -5.37 35.30
N SER A 10 -6.36 -6.09 34.18
CA SER A 10 -7.13 -7.25 33.75
C SER A 10 -8.58 -6.99 33.34
N VAL A 11 -8.75 -6.71 32.04
CA VAL A 11 -9.95 -7.19 31.33
C VAL A 11 -9.82 -8.72 31.27
N PRO A 12 -10.73 -9.50 31.89
CA PRO A 12 -10.75 -10.93 31.69
C PRO A 12 -11.03 -11.20 30.21
N ASN A 13 -10.17 -11.96 29.55
CA ASN A 13 -10.48 -12.55 28.25
C ASN A 13 -11.51 -13.67 28.49
N SER A 14 -12.79 -13.33 28.68
CA SER A 14 -13.85 -14.35 28.77
C SER A 14 -14.35 -14.67 27.37
N SER A 15 -14.26 -15.96 27.03
CA SER A 15 -14.81 -16.57 25.82
C SER A 15 -16.35 -16.68 25.84
N GLU A 16 -17.04 -15.75 26.50
CA GLU A 16 -18.50 -15.83 26.75
C GLU A 16 -19.34 -15.20 25.65
N ARG A 17 -18.75 -14.42 24.74
CA ARG A 17 -19.48 -13.89 23.59
C ARG A 17 -19.55 -14.95 22.48
N PRO A 18 -20.73 -15.17 21.87
CA PRO A 18 -20.83 -15.97 20.65
C PRO A 18 -19.86 -15.45 19.59
N ARG A 19 -19.10 -16.36 18.96
CA ARG A 19 -18.25 -15.99 17.82
C ARG A 19 -19.12 -15.55 16.66
N ARG A 20 -18.82 -14.38 16.11
CA ARG A 20 -19.59 -13.85 14.99
C ARG A 20 -19.22 -14.59 13.71
N ILE A 21 -20.24 -15.13 13.06
CA ILE A 21 -20.16 -15.64 11.69
C ILE A 21 -21.02 -14.73 10.81
N ARG A 22 -20.45 -14.26 9.70
CA ARG A 22 -21.19 -13.52 8.67
C ARG A 22 -21.16 -14.30 7.37
N VAL A 23 -22.36 -14.50 6.82
CA VAL A 23 -22.55 -15.12 5.53
C VAL A 23 -22.70 -14.01 4.50
N ASP A 24 -21.66 -13.80 3.69
CA ASP A 24 -21.82 -13.01 2.47
C ASP A 24 -22.52 -13.88 1.41
N ARG A 25 -23.63 -13.40 0.86
CA ARG A 25 -24.51 -14.18 -0.02
C ARG A 25 -23.81 -14.63 -1.31
N GLU A 26 -22.87 -13.83 -1.79
CA GLU A 26 -22.08 -14.13 -3.00
C GLU A 26 -20.58 -14.28 -2.72
N GLY A 27 -20.19 -14.19 -1.45
CA GLY A 27 -18.80 -14.16 -0.98
C GLY A 27 -18.45 -15.27 0.01
N PRO A 28 -17.33 -15.12 0.73
CA PRO A 28 -16.89 -16.10 1.72
C PRO A 28 -17.73 -16.05 3.01
N LEU A 29 -17.55 -17.08 3.84
CA LEU A 29 -18.01 -17.06 5.22
C LEU A 29 -16.97 -16.35 6.08
N LEU A 30 -17.32 -15.22 6.68
CA LEU A 30 -16.44 -14.48 7.58
C LEU A 30 -16.60 -14.99 9.01
N VAL A 31 -15.51 -15.45 9.62
CA VAL A 31 -15.52 -16.02 10.97
C VAL A 31 -14.56 -15.23 11.85
N GLU A 32 -15.02 -14.80 13.02
CA GLU A 32 -14.17 -14.22 14.06
C GLU A 32 -13.19 -15.27 14.59
N GLY A 33 -11.89 -14.99 14.50
CA GLY A 33 -10.83 -15.90 14.91
C GLY A 33 -10.31 -15.71 16.34
N PRO A 34 -9.26 -16.46 16.73
CA PRO A 34 -8.59 -17.50 15.95
C PRO A 34 -9.52 -18.70 15.66
N VAL A 35 -9.27 -19.43 14.57
CA VAL A 35 -10.08 -20.59 14.17
C VAL A 35 -9.25 -21.82 13.85
N GLU A 36 -9.89 -22.98 14.03
CA GLU A 36 -9.50 -24.26 13.45
C GLU A 36 -10.61 -24.68 12.47
N VAL A 37 -10.24 -25.04 11.24
CA VAL A 37 -11.16 -25.43 10.16
C VAL A 37 -10.80 -26.83 9.69
N THR A 38 -11.69 -27.79 9.91
CA THR A 38 -11.55 -29.15 9.38
C THR A 38 -12.26 -29.28 8.04
N VAL A 39 -11.56 -29.77 7.01
CA VAL A 39 -12.12 -30.05 5.69
C VAL A 39 -11.88 -31.49 5.24
N GLY A 40 -12.86 -32.09 4.56
CA GLY A 40 -12.75 -33.45 4.04
C GLY A 40 -12.56 -34.51 5.14
N GLU A 41 -11.76 -35.54 4.87
CA GLU A 41 -11.41 -36.62 5.81
C GLU A 41 -10.40 -36.16 6.88
N GLY A 42 -10.72 -35.09 7.62
CA GLY A 42 -9.99 -34.69 8.83
C GLY A 42 -8.75 -33.82 8.61
N VAL A 43 -8.55 -33.19 7.44
CA VAL A 43 -7.47 -32.22 7.26
C VAL A 43 -7.82 -30.95 8.03
N VAL A 44 -6.98 -30.61 9.01
CA VAL A 44 -7.15 -29.46 9.89
C VAL A 44 -6.30 -28.28 9.40
N HIS A 45 -6.92 -27.11 9.27
CA HIS A 45 -6.26 -25.85 8.97
C HIS A 45 -6.46 -24.87 10.13
N GLU A 46 -5.41 -24.22 10.57
CA GLU A 46 -5.47 -23.25 11.67
C GLU A 46 -5.18 -21.83 11.16
N SER A 47 -5.81 -20.84 11.78
CA SER A 47 -5.47 -19.44 11.59
C SER A 47 -5.62 -18.66 12.89
N HIS A 48 -4.59 -17.90 13.22
CA HIS A 48 -4.56 -17.07 14.42
C HIS A 48 -5.05 -15.63 14.19
N ARG A 49 -5.52 -15.31 12.97
CA ARG A 49 -6.03 -13.98 12.62
C ARG A 49 -7.28 -13.65 13.44
N PHE A 50 -7.51 -12.37 13.70
CA PHE A 50 -8.71 -11.91 14.42
C PHE A 50 -10.00 -12.17 13.65
N GLN A 51 -9.91 -12.30 12.32
CA GLN A 51 -10.98 -12.70 11.43
C GLN A 51 -10.41 -13.54 10.28
N VAL A 52 -11.19 -14.48 9.76
CA VAL A 52 -10.85 -15.27 8.57
C VAL A 52 -12.00 -15.27 7.57
N ALA A 53 -11.67 -15.51 6.29
CA ALA A 53 -12.63 -15.69 5.22
C ALA A 53 -12.54 -17.14 4.70
N ILE A 54 -13.58 -17.94 4.95
CA ILE A 54 -13.67 -19.33 4.49
C ILE A 54 -14.35 -19.37 3.13
N CYS A 55 -13.71 -20.01 2.16
CA CYS A 55 -14.20 -20.15 0.81
C CYS A 55 -15.45 -21.05 0.75
N THR A 56 -16.55 -20.50 0.26
CA THR A 56 -17.82 -21.23 0.02
C THR A 56 -17.94 -21.72 -1.42
N CYS A 57 -17.23 -21.10 -2.37
CA CYS A 57 -17.38 -21.36 -3.81
C CYS A 57 -16.49 -22.48 -4.36
N ARG A 58 -15.53 -22.99 -3.57
CA ARG A 58 -14.51 -24.00 -3.97
C ARG A 58 -13.62 -23.61 -5.16
N ARG A 59 -13.59 -22.34 -5.54
CA ARG A 59 -12.72 -21.82 -6.62
C ARG A 59 -11.36 -21.33 -6.11
N SER A 60 -11.19 -21.21 -4.79
CA SER A 60 -9.95 -20.73 -4.17
C SER A 60 -8.79 -21.69 -4.42
N ARG A 61 -7.61 -21.14 -4.70
CA ARG A 61 -6.35 -21.90 -4.81
C ARG A 61 -5.73 -22.21 -3.45
N THR A 62 -6.16 -21.51 -2.40
CA THR A 62 -5.68 -21.66 -1.01
C THR A 62 -6.78 -22.22 -0.10
N PHE A 63 -7.69 -23.04 -0.66
CA PHE A 63 -8.78 -23.68 0.08
C PHE A 63 -8.25 -24.36 1.38
N PRO A 64 -8.89 -24.15 2.55
CA PRO A 64 -10.22 -23.60 2.79
C PRO A 64 -10.34 -22.07 2.78
N TRP A 65 -9.24 -21.33 2.69
CA TRP A 65 -9.26 -19.87 2.76
C TRP A 65 -9.77 -19.25 1.46
N CYS A 66 -10.44 -18.11 1.59
CA CYS A 66 -10.82 -17.28 0.45
C CYS A 66 -9.59 -16.58 -0.10
N ASP A 67 -9.44 -16.55 -1.42
CA ASP A 67 -8.41 -15.78 -2.11
C ASP A 67 -9.04 -14.72 -3.03
N THR A 68 -10.35 -14.45 -2.91
CA THR A 68 -11.20 -13.61 -3.79
C THR A 68 -11.59 -14.19 -5.16
N SER A 69 -11.25 -15.46 -5.47
CA SER A 69 -11.59 -16.11 -6.75
C SER A 69 -13.10 -16.23 -7.07
N HIS A 70 -13.98 -15.87 -6.13
CA HIS A 70 -15.43 -15.88 -6.32
C HIS A 70 -15.95 -14.67 -7.11
N ARG A 71 -15.17 -13.57 -7.18
CA ARG A 71 -15.59 -12.29 -7.75
C ARG A 71 -16.15 -12.41 -9.16
N ARG A 72 -17.14 -11.58 -9.45
CA ARG A 72 -17.74 -11.47 -10.78
C ARG A 72 -16.72 -10.85 -11.73
N LYS A 73 -16.58 -11.43 -12.92
CA LYS A 73 -15.84 -10.83 -14.02
C LYS A 73 -16.79 -9.99 -14.86
N ALA A 74 -16.36 -8.80 -15.30
CA ALA A 74 -17.13 -8.02 -16.27
C ALA A 74 -17.45 -8.89 -17.51
N THR A 75 -18.62 -8.75 -18.11
CA THR A 75 -18.97 -9.54 -19.32
C THR A 75 -18.17 -9.04 -20.53
N GLN A 76 -17.39 -9.92 -21.17
CA GLN A 76 -16.87 -9.73 -22.54
C GLN A 76 -17.60 -10.70 -23.49
N GLU A 77 -17.88 -10.25 -24.71
CA GLU A 77 -18.28 -11.14 -25.81
C GLU A 77 -17.21 -12.22 -26.05
N PRO A 78 -17.61 -13.45 -26.40
CA PRO A 78 -16.70 -14.60 -26.31
C PRO A 78 -15.66 -14.59 -27.43
N ALA A 79 -14.39 -14.41 -27.07
CA ALA A 79 -13.24 -14.81 -27.89
C ALA A 79 -12.82 -16.25 -27.53
N SER A 80 -12.51 -17.03 -28.59
CA SER A 80 -12.36 -18.48 -28.63
C SER A 80 -11.26 -19.09 -27.74
N ALA A 81 -11.48 -20.36 -27.40
CA ALA A 81 -10.77 -21.22 -26.46
C ALA A 81 -9.23 -21.30 -26.58
N ALA A 82 -8.56 -21.38 -25.42
CA ALA A 82 -7.16 -21.78 -25.27
C ALA A 82 -7.05 -23.17 -24.58
N GLY A 83 -6.03 -23.93 -25.00
CA GLY A 83 -5.86 -25.38 -24.81
C GLY A 83 -5.53 -25.91 -23.40
N PRO A 84 -5.09 -27.19 -23.29
CA PRO A 84 -5.23 -27.97 -22.08
C PRO A 84 -4.23 -27.59 -20.98
N ARG A 85 -4.75 -27.42 -19.76
CA ARG A 85 -3.97 -27.19 -18.54
C ARG A 85 -3.32 -28.48 -18.05
N ARG A 86 -2.00 -28.48 -17.88
CA ARG A 86 -1.26 -29.54 -17.17
C ARG A 86 -1.45 -29.39 -15.65
N ARG A 87 -1.72 -30.49 -14.95
CA ARG A 87 -1.64 -30.59 -13.49
C ARG A 87 -0.18 -30.59 -13.05
N ARG A 88 0.19 -29.70 -12.12
CA ARG A 88 1.43 -29.79 -11.32
C ARG A 88 1.10 -30.46 -9.99
N GLY A 89 1.98 -31.36 -9.55
CA GLY A 89 1.89 -32.06 -8.27
C GLY A 89 2.38 -31.19 -7.11
N ASP A 90 1.82 -31.45 -5.95
CA ASP A 90 2.15 -30.81 -4.67
C ASP A 90 3.62 -31.03 -4.32
N MET A 91 4.35 -29.94 -4.09
CA MET A 91 5.62 -29.98 -3.35
C MET A 91 5.41 -29.29 -2.00
N ALA A 92 5.58 -30.07 -0.93
CA ALA A 92 5.59 -29.57 0.43
C ALA A 92 6.78 -28.61 0.65
N PRO A 93 6.60 -27.54 1.45
CA PRO A 93 7.67 -26.59 1.72
C PRO A 93 8.78 -27.25 2.54
N ARG A 94 10.02 -27.15 2.08
CA ARG A 94 11.20 -27.52 2.86
C ARG A 94 11.53 -26.38 3.80
N HIS A 95 11.46 -26.62 5.11
CA HIS A 95 11.93 -25.70 6.14
C HIS A 95 13.45 -25.53 6.05
N LEU A 96 13.89 -24.46 5.38
CA LEU A 96 15.26 -23.95 5.46
C LEU A 96 15.41 -23.18 6.78
N LYS A 97 16.53 -23.37 7.48
CA LYS A 97 16.86 -22.60 8.68
C LYS A 97 17.00 -21.11 8.29
N PRO A 98 16.39 -20.17 9.02
CA PRO A 98 16.51 -18.75 8.70
C PRO A 98 17.98 -18.32 8.86
N SER A 99 18.54 -17.78 7.78
CA SER A 99 19.79 -17.00 7.83
C SER A 99 19.61 -15.78 8.74
N PRO A 100 20.67 -15.29 9.40
CA PRO A 100 20.58 -14.04 10.16
C PRO A 100 20.05 -12.93 9.26
N ARG A 101 19.03 -12.21 9.74
CA ARG A 101 18.43 -11.15 8.94
C ARG A 101 19.44 -10.02 8.73
N PRO A 102 19.56 -9.51 7.50
CA PRO A 102 20.28 -8.28 7.24
C PRO A 102 19.61 -7.08 7.93
N PRO A 103 20.31 -5.94 8.05
CA PRO A 103 19.81 -4.78 8.77
C PRO A 103 18.46 -4.28 8.25
N GLU A 104 17.64 -3.78 9.17
CA GLU A 104 16.35 -3.16 8.88
C GLU A 104 16.51 -1.96 7.92
N SER A 105 15.61 -1.86 6.93
CA SER A 105 15.65 -0.82 5.89
C SER A 105 15.72 0.61 6.44
N ARG A 106 15.15 0.85 7.62
CA ARG A 106 15.08 2.15 8.29
C ARG A 106 16.16 2.35 9.37
N THR A 107 17.18 1.50 9.41
CA THR A 107 18.32 1.68 10.33
C THR A 107 19.12 2.96 10.07
N ARG A 108 19.14 3.44 8.83
CA ARG A 108 19.74 4.71 8.43
C ARG A 108 18.68 5.62 7.85
N GLN A 109 18.77 6.91 8.15
CA GLN A 109 17.95 7.93 7.51
C GLN A 109 18.41 8.13 6.05
N PRO A 110 17.47 8.39 5.13
CA PRO A 110 17.82 8.74 3.75
C PRO A 110 18.55 10.08 3.67
N GLU A 111 19.38 10.26 2.66
CA GLU A 111 19.93 11.56 2.29
C GLU A 111 18.85 12.45 1.65
N LEU A 112 19.05 13.77 1.70
CA LEU A 112 18.21 14.71 0.96
C LEU A 112 18.34 14.47 -0.55
N PRO A 113 17.22 14.43 -1.32
CA PRO A 113 17.28 14.15 -2.76
C PRO A 113 17.82 15.32 -3.56
N VAL A 114 18.18 15.07 -4.83
CA VAL A 114 18.53 16.12 -5.79
C VAL A 114 17.26 16.91 -6.15
N PRO A 115 17.27 18.26 -6.02
CA PRO A 115 16.10 19.07 -6.37
C PRO A 115 15.75 19.00 -7.86
N ARG A 116 14.45 19.13 -8.17
CA ARG A 116 13.88 19.02 -9.53
C ARG A 116 13.27 20.33 -10.05
N GLY A 117 13.50 21.43 -9.35
CA GLY A 117 13.06 22.77 -9.72
C GLY A 117 13.14 23.73 -8.53
N ASP A 118 12.55 24.90 -8.69
CA ASP A 118 12.65 25.99 -7.70
C ASP A 118 11.98 25.64 -6.35
N LEU A 119 10.86 24.90 -6.36
CA LEU A 119 10.13 24.56 -5.14
C LEU A 119 10.93 23.57 -4.29
N SER A 120 11.33 22.45 -4.89
CA SER A 120 12.14 21.42 -4.22
C SER A 120 13.51 21.96 -3.81
N SER A 121 14.16 22.80 -4.62
CA SER A 121 15.42 23.46 -4.25
C SER A 121 15.29 24.28 -2.97
N ARG A 122 14.22 25.07 -2.84
CA ARG A 122 13.97 25.88 -1.65
C ARG A 122 13.65 25.05 -0.41
N VAL A 123 12.87 23.98 -0.55
CA VAL A 123 12.59 23.06 0.56
C VAL A 123 13.89 22.42 1.05
N ILE A 124 14.68 21.85 0.13
CA ILE A 124 15.94 21.16 0.48
C ILE A 124 16.94 22.12 1.12
N ALA A 125 17.10 23.34 0.58
CA ALA A 125 17.95 24.36 1.18
C ALA A 125 17.47 24.77 2.59
N ALA A 126 16.15 24.96 2.78
CA ALA A 126 15.58 25.32 4.07
C ALA A 126 15.83 24.24 5.14
N LEU A 127 15.81 22.95 4.75
CA LEU A 127 16.12 21.84 5.64
C LEU A 127 17.62 21.73 5.97
N GLY A 128 18.49 22.14 5.05
CA GLY A 128 19.95 22.15 5.28
C GLY A 128 20.42 23.32 6.15
N ASP A 129 19.88 24.52 5.92
CA ASP A 129 20.34 25.75 6.58
C ASP A 129 19.50 26.12 7.82
N GLY A 130 18.34 25.46 8.01
CA GLY A 130 17.39 25.78 9.08
C GLY A 130 16.64 27.10 8.89
N ILE A 131 16.69 27.68 7.67
CA ILE A 131 16.10 28.98 7.36
C ILE A 131 14.83 28.77 6.52
N PRO A 132 13.64 29.18 7.00
CA PRO A 132 12.41 29.00 6.25
C PRO A 132 12.40 29.85 4.96
N PRO A 133 11.76 29.35 3.88
CA PRO A 133 11.69 30.08 2.62
C PRO A 133 10.79 31.33 2.72
N ASP A 134 11.07 32.38 1.92
CA ASP A 134 10.24 33.61 1.87
C ASP A 134 8.78 33.33 1.40
N PRO A 135 7.76 33.63 2.22
CA PRO A 135 6.35 33.35 1.89
C PRO A 135 5.85 33.95 0.57
N LEU A 136 6.28 35.17 0.19
CA LEU A 136 5.78 35.82 -1.03
C LEU A 136 6.39 35.21 -2.30
N ALA A 137 7.67 34.83 -2.24
CA ALA A 137 8.33 34.11 -3.31
C ALA A 137 7.76 32.70 -3.51
N GLN A 138 7.24 32.06 -2.45
CA GLN A 138 6.60 30.75 -2.51
C GLN A 138 5.29 30.80 -3.29
N GLN A 139 4.36 31.71 -2.94
CA GLN A 139 3.02 31.72 -3.53
C GLN A 139 3.02 31.85 -5.06
N ARG A 140 3.89 32.69 -5.63
CA ARG A 140 4.02 32.84 -7.09
C ARG A 140 4.54 31.58 -7.77
N GLY A 141 5.53 30.92 -7.17
CA GLY A 141 6.10 29.68 -7.71
C GLY A 141 5.08 28.55 -7.74
N ILE A 142 4.26 28.44 -6.70
CA ILE A 142 3.25 27.37 -6.57
C ILE A 142 2.15 27.50 -7.62
N THR A 143 1.60 28.70 -7.83
CA THR A 143 0.54 28.92 -8.83
C THR A 143 1.00 28.55 -10.25
N ALA A 144 2.28 28.74 -10.57
CA ALA A 144 2.84 28.38 -11.87
C ALA A 144 3.24 26.90 -11.99
N ALA A 145 3.38 26.18 -10.88
CA ALA A 145 3.83 24.80 -10.86
C ALA A 145 2.74 23.84 -11.37
N LYS A 146 3.17 22.76 -12.04
CA LYS A 146 2.26 21.67 -12.43
C LYS A 146 1.89 20.86 -11.18
N PRO A 147 0.59 20.66 -10.86
CA PRO A 147 0.16 19.91 -9.68
C PRO A 147 0.72 18.50 -9.59
N TYR A 148 0.90 17.81 -10.72
CA TYR A 148 1.49 16.47 -10.80
C TYR A 148 2.93 16.47 -11.35
N GLY A 149 3.61 17.62 -11.29
CA GLY A 149 4.95 17.80 -11.84
C GLY A 149 6.06 17.38 -10.87
N GLU A 150 7.24 17.11 -11.43
CA GLU A 150 8.46 16.67 -10.71
C GLU A 150 8.82 17.58 -9.52
N ASP A 151 8.83 18.89 -9.74
CA ASP A 151 9.26 19.84 -8.71
C ASP A 151 8.30 19.88 -7.50
N LEU A 152 6.99 20.03 -7.75
CA LEU A 152 5.99 20.10 -6.69
C LEU A 152 5.87 18.78 -5.93
N GLN A 153 5.83 17.66 -6.63
CA GLN A 153 5.65 16.35 -6.00
C GLN A 153 6.88 15.93 -5.20
N LEU A 154 8.09 16.28 -5.63
CA LEU A 154 9.28 16.09 -4.81
C LEU A 154 9.28 16.98 -3.57
N ALA A 155 8.91 18.26 -3.72
CA ALA A 155 8.81 19.18 -2.58
C ALA A 155 7.81 18.67 -1.52
N LEU A 156 6.63 18.18 -1.95
CA LEU A 156 5.64 17.57 -1.05
C LEU A 156 6.20 16.30 -0.38
N TYR A 157 6.85 15.41 -1.13
CA TYR A 157 7.40 14.17 -0.59
C TYR A 157 8.39 14.46 0.55
N VAL A 158 9.33 15.38 0.31
CA VAL A 158 10.33 15.79 1.31
C VAL A 158 9.66 16.40 2.55
N LEU A 159 8.65 17.26 2.38
CA LEU A 159 7.91 17.86 3.50
C LEU A 159 7.05 16.86 4.28
N TYR A 160 6.61 15.78 3.65
CA TYR A 160 5.89 14.69 4.33
C TYR A 160 6.83 13.75 5.07
N GLU A 161 8.04 13.51 4.55
CA GLU A 161 8.98 12.58 5.19
C GLU A 161 9.47 13.07 6.56
N LEU A 162 9.34 14.37 6.84
CA LEU A 162 9.55 14.93 8.19
C LEU A 162 8.60 14.32 9.25
N HIS A 163 7.42 13.85 8.85
CA HIS A 163 6.42 13.23 9.75
C HIS A 163 6.61 11.71 9.88
N TYR A 164 7.69 11.16 9.30
CA TYR A 164 8.03 9.74 9.32
C TYR A 164 9.47 9.53 9.80
N GLN A 165 10.44 9.24 8.92
CA GLN A 165 11.84 9.01 9.36
C GLN A 165 12.69 10.28 9.37
N GLY A 166 12.30 11.30 8.60
CA GLY A 166 13.14 12.45 8.28
C GLY A 166 14.32 12.09 7.38
N PHE A 167 15.29 12.99 7.30
CA PHE A 167 16.49 12.85 6.48
C PHE A 167 17.75 13.00 7.33
N GLN A 168 18.85 12.41 6.86
CA GLN A 168 20.15 12.50 7.51
C GLN A 168 20.59 13.96 7.66
N GLY A 169 20.93 14.36 8.89
CA GLY A 169 21.42 15.71 9.18
C GLY A 169 20.36 16.80 9.24
N VAL A 170 19.08 16.47 9.07
CA VAL A 170 17.96 17.40 9.22
C VAL A 170 17.45 17.37 10.66
N ASP A 171 17.26 18.55 11.27
CA ASP A 171 16.72 18.67 12.62
C ASP A 171 15.27 18.14 12.67
N PRO A 172 14.95 17.15 13.53
CA PRO A 172 13.60 16.62 13.67
C PRO A 172 12.53 17.66 14.02
N GLU A 173 12.89 18.75 14.71
CA GLU A 173 11.92 19.81 15.09
C GLU A 173 11.42 20.62 13.88
N LEU A 174 12.08 20.50 12.72
CA LEU A 174 11.65 21.15 11.49
C LEU A 174 10.30 20.60 10.96
N GLU A 175 9.84 19.45 11.44
CA GLU A 175 8.49 18.95 11.12
C GLU A 175 7.37 19.95 11.53
N TRP A 176 7.66 20.80 12.54
CA TRP A 176 6.77 21.81 13.10
C TRP A 176 7.17 23.26 12.77
N GLU A 177 8.19 23.47 11.94
CA GLU A 177 8.62 24.81 11.57
C GLU A 177 7.47 25.54 10.81
N PRO A 178 6.99 26.70 11.31
CA PRO A 178 5.80 27.35 10.75
C PRO A 178 5.88 27.71 9.26
N GLY A 179 7.05 28.13 8.77
CA GLY A 179 7.28 28.44 7.36
C GLY A 179 7.16 27.23 6.44
N LEU A 180 7.72 26.09 6.83
CA LEU A 180 7.60 24.80 6.13
C LEU A 180 6.16 24.28 6.16
N LEU A 181 5.46 24.41 7.28
CA LEU A 181 4.03 24.08 7.38
C LEU A 181 3.17 24.96 6.46
N ALA A 182 3.44 26.26 6.41
CA ALA A 182 2.75 27.19 5.52
C ALA A 182 3.00 26.85 4.04
N LEU A 183 4.25 26.55 3.69
CA LEU A 183 4.62 26.11 2.34
C LEU A 183 3.91 24.79 1.99
N ARG A 184 3.98 23.77 2.85
CA ARG A 184 3.32 22.48 2.63
C ARG A 184 1.84 22.69 2.36
N ARG A 185 1.15 23.48 3.19
CA ARG A 185 -0.28 23.78 3.02
C ARG A 185 -0.60 24.36 1.64
N LEU A 186 0.22 25.25 1.10
CA LEU A 186 -0.01 25.84 -0.23
C LEU A 186 0.19 24.81 -1.34
N LEU A 187 1.22 23.97 -1.25
CA LEU A 187 1.47 22.86 -2.19
C LEU A 187 0.33 21.83 -2.15
N GLU A 188 -0.12 21.48 -0.96
CA GLU A 188 -1.26 20.58 -0.71
C GLU A 188 -2.55 21.11 -1.31
N GLN A 189 -2.84 22.40 -1.13
CA GLN A 189 -4.04 23.03 -1.70
C GLN A 189 -4.03 22.95 -3.22
N HIS A 190 -2.89 23.20 -3.86
CA HIS A 190 -2.74 23.11 -5.31
C HIS A 190 -2.91 21.68 -5.82
N PHE A 191 -2.26 20.71 -5.16
CA PHE A 191 -2.38 19.29 -5.49
C PHE A 191 -3.81 18.76 -5.27
N LEU A 192 -4.43 19.07 -4.12
CA LEU A 192 -5.79 18.64 -3.79
C LEU A 192 -6.83 19.25 -4.73
N ALA A 193 -6.68 20.52 -5.11
CA ALA A 193 -7.57 21.16 -6.07
C ALA A 193 -7.53 20.47 -7.43
N ALA A 194 -6.34 20.10 -7.90
CA ALA A 194 -6.18 19.32 -9.13
C ALA A 194 -6.81 17.92 -9.00
N LEU A 195 -6.56 17.21 -7.90
CA LEU A 195 -7.17 15.89 -7.66
C LEU A 195 -8.70 15.94 -7.68
N ARG A 196 -9.30 16.96 -7.07
CA ARG A 196 -10.76 17.14 -7.08
C ARG A 196 -11.33 17.46 -8.46
N LEU A 197 -10.53 18.05 -9.34
CA LEU A 197 -10.94 18.37 -10.71
C LEU A 197 -10.79 17.15 -11.63
N ASP A 198 -9.69 16.42 -11.51
CA ASP A 198 -9.29 15.41 -12.49
C ASP A 198 -9.73 13.99 -12.12
N ALA A 199 -9.88 13.67 -10.83
CA ALA A 199 -10.39 12.38 -10.41
C ALA A 199 -11.91 12.33 -10.67
N ALA A 200 -12.34 11.37 -11.49
CA ALA A 200 -13.75 11.22 -11.86
C ALA A 200 -14.63 11.11 -10.60
N PRO A 201 -15.64 11.98 -10.44
CA PRO A 201 -16.49 11.94 -9.27
C PRO A 201 -17.33 10.66 -9.30
N GLN A 202 -17.27 9.90 -8.22
CA GLN A 202 -18.23 8.84 -7.95
C GLN A 202 -19.43 9.44 -7.20
N ALA A 203 -20.61 8.87 -7.43
CA ALA A 203 -21.86 9.42 -6.86
C ALA A 203 -21.89 9.30 -5.33
N ASP A 204 -21.46 8.16 -4.80
CA ASP A 204 -21.41 7.84 -3.38
C ASP A 204 -20.37 6.74 -3.11
N ALA A 205 -20.12 6.47 -1.81
CA ALA A 205 -19.17 5.43 -1.41
C ALA A 205 -19.62 4.03 -1.83
N ALA A 206 -20.93 3.76 -1.85
CA ALA A 206 -21.45 2.43 -2.18
C ALA A 206 -21.15 2.04 -3.64
N GLN A 207 -21.38 2.95 -4.58
CA GLN A 207 -21.06 2.77 -5.99
C GLN A 207 -19.54 2.64 -6.18
N ALA A 208 -18.76 3.53 -5.56
CA ALA A 208 -17.30 3.50 -5.66
C ALA A 208 -16.73 2.14 -5.21
N LEU A 209 -17.21 1.59 -4.09
CA LEU A 209 -16.77 0.28 -3.58
C LEU A 209 -17.32 -0.90 -4.39
N ALA A 210 -18.51 -0.77 -4.97
CA ALA A 210 -19.08 -1.78 -5.86
C ALA A 210 -18.22 -1.94 -7.12
N ASP A 211 -17.79 -0.82 -7.72
CA ASP A 211 -16.95 -0.81 -8.92
C ASP A 211 -15.60 -1.51 -8.68
N LEU A 212 -14.96 -1.28 -7.52
CA LEU A 212 -13.69 -1.92 -7.16
C LEU A 212 -13.75 -3.45 -7.05
N GLN A 213 -14.93 -4.01 -6.77
CA GLN A 213 -15.11 -5.47 -6.65
C GLN A 213 -15.27 -6.17 -8.01
N ILE A 214 -15.46 -5.41 -9.08
CA ILE A 214 -15.62 -5.96 -10.41
C ILE A 214 -14.23 -6.27 -10.97
N GLU A 215 -13.92 -7.56 -11.13
CA GLU A 215 -12.73 -7.93 -11.86
C GLU A 215 -12.96 -7.68 -13.37
N PRO A 216 -12.06 -6.96 -14.03
CA PRO A 216 -12.12 -6.81 -15.47
C PRO A 216 -12.06 -8.17 -16.18
N ALA A 217 -12.89 -8.39 -17.20
CA ALA A 217 -12.73 -9.55 -18.05
C ALA A 217 -11.47 -9.44 -18.91
N GLY A 218 -10.80 -10.58 -19.07
CA GLY A 218 -9.64 -10.68 -19.94
C GLY A 218 -8.45 -9.86 -19.46
N HIS A 219 -7.60 -9.47 -20.41
CA HIS A 219 -6.42 -8.67 -20.14
C HIS A 219 -6.76 -7.19 -20.31
N GLN A 220 -6.50 -6.39 -19.29
CA GLN A 220 -6.56 -4.94 -19.43
C GLN A 220 -5.23 -4.39 -19.91
N ALA A 221 -5.23 -3.77 -21.08
CA ALA A 221 -4.04 -3.14 -21.64
C ALA A 221 -3.45 -2.02 -20.76
N GLY A 222 -4.23 -1.42 -19.86
CA GLY A 222 -3.76 -0.41 -18.90
C GLY A 222 -3.24 -0.96 -17.55
N SER A 223 -3.40 -2.26 -17.27
CA SER A 223 -3.06 -2.82 -15.97
C SER A 223 -1.59 -3.26 -15.89
N VAL A 224 -0.83 -2.63 -15.00
CA VAL A 224 0.58 -2.96 -14.71
C VAL A 224 0.73 -4.40 -14.23
N SER A 225 -0.12 -4.87 -13.31
CA SER A 225 -0.04 -6.24 -12.79
C SER A 225 -0.33 -7.29 -13.88
N HIS A 226 -1.26 -7.01 -14.81
CA HIS A 226 -1.50 -7.90 -15.95
C HIS A 226 -0.31 -7.94 -16.91
N TYR A 227 0.32 -6.79 -17.16
CA TYR A 227 1.50 -6.71 -18.01
C TYR A 227 2.68 -7.47 -17.38
N LEU A 228 2.98 -7.23 -16.09
CA LEU A 228 4.05 -7.93 -15.37
C LEU A 228 3.80 -9.43 -15.29
N GLU A 229 2.55 -9.88 -15.09
CA GLU A 229 2.22 -11.32 -15.08
C GLU A 229 2.54 -12.00 -16.41
N ARG A 230 2.23 -11.37 -17.55
CA ARG A 230 2.30 -12.02 -18.87
C ARG A 230 3.59 -11.72 -19.64
N ASP A 231 3.94 -10.44 -19.73
CA ASP A 231 4.91 -9.91 -20.68
C ASP A 231 6.15 -9.32 -19.99
N GLY A 232 6.04 -8.95 -18.71
CA GLY A 232 7.10 -8.26 -18.00
C GLY A 232 8.38 -9.07 -17.88
N ASP A 233 9.52 -8.41 -17.90
CA ASP A 233 10.83 -9.01 -17.61
C ASP A 233 11.32 -8.67 -16.18
N THR A 234 12.43 -9.28 -15.77
CA THR A 234 13.04 -9.07 -14.45
C THR A 234 13.47 -7.63 -14.22
N GLY A 235 13.96 -6.94 -15.26
CA GLY A 235 14.36 -5.53 -15.16
C GLY A 235 13.16 -4.62 -14.87
N GLN A 236 12.06 -4.82 -15.58
CA GLN A 236 10.81 -4.09 -15.37
C GLN A 236 10.19 -4.38 -14.00
N PHE A 237 10.26 -5.62 -13.52
CA PHE A 237 9.79 -5.95 -12.16
C PHE A 237 10.68 -5.31 -11.09
N ARG A 238 12.01 -5.28 -11.31
CA ARG A 238 12.95 -4.54 -10.44
C ARG A 238 12.64 -3.05 -10.38
N GLU A 239 12.37 -2.41 -11.53
CA GLU A 239 11.94 -1.01 -11.57
C GLU A 239 10.63 -0.79 -10.81
N TYR A 240 9.64 -1.69 -10.99
CA TYR A 240 8.38 -1.62 -10.27
C TYR A 240 8.58 -1.72 -8.74
N ALA A 241 9.39 -2.68 -8.27
CA ALA A 241 9.71 -2.82 -6.86
C ALA A 241 10.48 -1.61 -6.30
N ALA A 242 11.43 -1.07 -7.06
CA ALA A 242 12.16 0.14 -6.69
C ALA A 242 11.22 1.36 -6.51
N LEU A 243 10.27 1.57 -7.42
CA LEU A 243 9.26 2.63 -7.30
C LEU A 243 8.34 2.44 -6.10
N ARG A 244 7.90 1.20 -5.89
CA ARG A 244 7.00 0.81 -4.79
C ARG A 244 7.68 0.91 -3.41
N SER A 245 9.01 0.79 -3.34
CA SER A 245 9.78 0.92 -2.10
C SER A 245 9.57 2.24 -1.36
N LEU A 246 9.21 3.32 -2.07
CA LEU A 246 8.96 4.64 -1.48
C LEU A 246 7.80 4.66 -0.48
N TYR A 247 6.85 3.74 -0.65
CA TYR A 247 5.78 3.51 0.30
C TYR A 247 5.99 2.20 1.07
N HIS A 248 6.22 1.07 0.40
CA HIS A 248 6.15 -0.23 1.05
C HIS A 248 7.21 -0.43 2.14
N LEU A 249 8.36 0.26 2.10
CA LEU A 249 9.33 0.22 3.21
C LEU A 249 8.89 1.00 4.46
N LYS A 250 7.72 1.66 4.43
CA LYS A 250 7.01 2.27 5.57
C LYS A 250 5.53 1.87 5.64
N GLU A 251 5.15 0.75 5.02
CA GLU A 251 3.81 0.20 5.15
C GLU A 251 3.56 -0.26 6.60
N ALA A 252 2.49 0.14 7.29
CA ALA A 252 1.31 0.92 6.88
C ALA A 252 1.24 2.35 7.48
N ASP A 253 2.39 2.98 7.77
CA ASP A 253 2.50 4.22 8.55
C ASP A 253 1.53 5.35 8.13
N PRO A 254 1.32 5.67 6.84
CA PRO A 254 0.40 6.74 6.45
C PRO A 254 -1.05 6.51 6.87
N HIS A 255 -1.50 5.24 6.93
CA HIS A 255 -2.86 4.87 7.32
C HIS A 255 -3.07 5.01 8.83
N ALA A 256 -2.04 4.76 9.63
CA ALA A 256 -2.07 4.89 11.10
C ALA A 256 -2.53 6.29 11.57
N TRP A 257 -2.29 7.35 10.79
CA TRP A 257 -2.75 8.71 11.09
C TRP A 257 -4.27 8.86 11.19
N VAL A 258 -5.05 7.95 10.60
CA VAL A 258 -6.51 7.98 10.73
C VAL A 258 -6.99 7.43 12.07
N ILE A 259 -6.22 6.54 12.72
CA ILE A 259 -6.62 5.84 13.95
C ILE A 259 -7.07 6.82 15.04
N PRO A 260 -6.36 7.93 15.35
CA PRO A 260 -6.81 8.89 16.36
C PRO A 260 -8.13 9.58 16.01
N ARG A 261 -8.51 9.61 14.72
CA ARG A 261 -9.67 10.34 14.18
C ARG A 261 -10.91 9.47 14.01
N LEU A 262 -10.74 8.16 14.07
CA LEU A 262 -11.84 7.19 14.09
C LEU A 262 -12.26 6.89 15.53
N HIS A 263 -13.53 6.49 15.68
CA HIS A 263 -14.08 5.94 16.92
C HIS A 263 -15.00 4.75 16.67
N GLY A 264 -15.36 4.04 17.74
CA GLY A 264 -16.30 2.92 17.69
C GLY A 264 -15.87 1.80 16.75
N ARG A 265 -16.83 1.26 16.00
CA ARG A 265 -16.65 0.09 15.11
C ARG A 265 -15.58 0.31 14.04
N ALA A 266 -15.57 1.49 13.41
CA ALA A 266 -14.59 1.82 12.39
C ALA A 266 -13.16 1.81 12.94
N LYS A 267 -12.94 2.40 14.12
CA LYS A 267 -11.63 2.41 14.77
C LYS A 267 -11.15 1.01 15.13
N ALA A 268 -12.01 0.22 15.77
CA ALA A 268 -11.65 -1.13 16.22
C ALA A 268 -11.24 -2.03 15.04
N ALA A 269 -11.96 -1.93 13.92
CA ALA A 269 -11.63 -2.68 12.72
C ALA A 269 -10.39 -2.14 12.00
N MET A 270 -10.22 -0.83 11.90
CA MET A 270 -9.02 -0.23 11.31
C MET A 270 -7.76 -0.67 12.05
N VAL A 271 -7.77 -0.61 13.39
CA VAL A 271 -6.65 -1.06 14.23
C VAL A 271 -6.40 -2.57 14.05
N ALA A 272 -7.43 -3.37 13.81
CA ALA A 272 -7.26 -4.81 13.62
C ALA A 272 -6.56 -5.13 12.29
N VAL A 273 -6.87 -4.39 11.22
CA VAL A 273 -6.16 -4.51 9.93
C VAL A 273 -4.73 -3.99 10.08
N GLU A 274 -4.54 -2.78 10.61
CA GLU A 274 -3.20 -2.21 10.86
C GLU A 274 -2.32 -3.12 11.74
N TYR A 275 -2.90 -3.76 12.77
CA TYR A 275 -2.16 -4.71 13.60
C TYR A 275 -1.63 -5.90 12.78
N ASP A 276 -2.38 -6.37 11.79
CA ASP A 276 -1.96 -7.43 10.88
C ASP A 276 -0.85 -6.95 9.93
N GLU A 277 -1.01 -5.76 9.33
CA GLU A 277 0.02 -5.09 8.50
C GLU A 277 1.35 -4.90 9.26
N PHE A 278 1.26 -4.59 10.56
CA PHE A 278 2.40 -4.50 11.49
C PHE A 278 2.89 -5.87 12.00
N GLY A 279 2.58 -6.95 11.29
CA GLY A 279 3.08 -8.31 11.54
C GLY A 279 2.39 -9.05 12.68
N ALA A 280 1.24 -8.56 13.14
CA ALA A 280 0.46 -9.14 14.24
C ALA A 280 1.29 -9.40 15.51
N GLY A 281 2.12 -8.43 15.89
CA GLY A 281 3.00 -8.48 17.07
C GLY A 281 4.33 -9.22 16.85
N ARG A 282 4.63 -9.61 15.61
CA ARG A 282 5.89 -10.26 15.22
C ARG A 282 6.62 -9.37 14.23
N ALA A 283 7.70 -8.73 14.68
CA ALA A 283 8.50 -7.82 13.86
C ALA A 283 9.03 -8.49 12.57
N GLU A 284 9.22 -9.82 12.59
CA GLU A 284 9.55 -10.62 11.41
C GLU A 284 8.53 -10.67 10.28
N ASN A 285 7.30 -10.32 10.59
CA ASN A 285 6.19 -10.38 9.65
C ASN A 285 5.64 -8.99 9.33
N ILE A 286 6.29 -7.91 9.79
CA ILE A 286 5.90 -6.57 9.36
C ILE A 286 6.03 -6.47 7.84
N HIS A 287 4.98 -5.98 7.16
CA HIS A 287 4.91 -6.02 5.70
C HIS A 287 6.03 -5.22 5.04
N ALA A 288 6.48 -4.12 5.66
CA ALA A 288 7.67 -3.40 5.23
C ALA A 288 8.95 -4.27 5.22
N GLY A 289 9.11 -5.16 6.20
CA GLY A 289 10.21 -6.13 6.26
C GLY A 289 10.09 -7.22 5.19
N LEU A 290 8.87 -7.71 4.93
CA LEU A 290 8.60 -8.64 3.84
C LEU A 290 8.91 -8.03 2.47
N PHE A 291 8.61 -6.75 2.27
CA PHE A 291 8.94 -6.03 1.05
C PHE A 291 10.46 -5.84 0.88
N ALA A 292 11.18 -5.53 1.96
CA ALA A 292 12.64 -5.47 1.94
C ALA A 292 13.27 -6.83 1.57
N ASP A 293 12.70 -7.93 2.05
CA ASP A 293 13.14 -9.28 1.67
C ASP A 293 12.87 -9.58 0.19
N LEU A 294 11.71 -9.14 -0.34
CA LEU A 294 11.42 -9.19 -1.78
C LEU A 294 12.45 -8.42 -2.60
N MET A 295 12.77 -7.18 -2.19
CA MET A 295 13.74 -6.34 -2.89
C MET A 295 15.11 -7.01 -2.96
N ARG A 296 15.53 -7.66 -1.87
CA ARG A 296 16.81 -8.37 -1.80
C ARG A 296 16.86 -9.59 -2.72
N ASP A 297 15.79 -10.38 -2.77
CA ASP A 297 15.67 -11.49 -3.71
C ASP A 297 15.72 -11.02 -5.18
N LEU A 298 15.27 -9.80 -5.43
CA LEU A 298 15.38 -9.14 -6.73
C LEU A 298 16.74 -8.48 -6.94
N GLY A 299 17.66 -8.47 -5.98
CA GLY A 299 18.98 -7.84 -6.06
C GLY A 299 18.93 -6.30 -6.03
N LEU A 300 17.99 -5.72 -5.28
CA LEU A 300 17.84 -4.27 -5.07
C LEU A 300 18.42 -3.84 -3.71
N GLU A 301 18.79 -2.57 -3.61
CA GLU A 301 19.16 -1.93 -2.35
C GLU A 301 17.90 -1.73 -1.50
N THR A 302 17.97 -2.08 -0.22
CA THR A 302 16.83 -2.08 0.70
C THR A 302 16.79 -0.86 1.62
N ALA A 303 17.83 -0.01 1.62
CA ALA A 303 17.86 1.20 2.41
C ALA A 303 16.68 2.12 2.09
N TYR A 304 16.00 2.57 3.14
CA TYR A 304 14.84 3.44 3.02
C TYR A 304 15.18 4.73 2.27
N GLY A 305 14.35 5.11 1.29
CA GLY A 305 14.53 6.30 0.46
C GLY A 305 15.60 6.19 -0.64
N HIS A 306 16.32 5.07 -0.78
CA HIS A 306 17.40 4.91 -1.77
C HIS A 306 16.96 5.24 -3.21
N TYR A 307 15.75 4.86 -3.61
CA TYR A 307 15.23 5.05 -4.96
C TYR A 307 14.47 6.37 -5.18
N LEU A 308 14.39 7.26 -4.18
CA LEU A 308 13.66 8.53 -4.27
C LEU A 308 14.09 9.35 -5.48
N ASP A 309 15.40 9.40 -5.67
CA ASP A 309 16.09 10.19 -6.68
C ASP A 309 15.89 9.66 -8.11
N ALA A 310 15.47 8.40 -8.24
CA ALA A 310 15.15 7.73 -9.51
C ALA A 310 13.64 7.72 -9.81
N ALA A 311 12.78 7.95 -8.82
CA ALA A 311 11.33 7.83 -9.00
C ALA A 311 10.72 9.07 -9.71
N PRO A 312 9.83 8.91 -10.69
CA PRO A 312 9.15 10.02 -11.35
C PRO A 312 8.03 10.61 -10.47
N ALA A 313 7.57 11.82 -10.81
CA ALA A 313 6.48 12.51 -10.13
C ALA A 313 5.21 11.68 -9.98
N ALA A 314 4.89 10.84 -10.98
CA ALA A 314 3.73 9.97 -10.94
C ALA A 314 3.77 8.99 -9.76
N ALA A 315 4.96 8.44 -9.43
CA ALA A 315 5.13 7.57 -8.27
C ALA A 315 5.13 8.36 -6.95
N LEU A 316 5.72 9.57 -6.94
CA LEU A 316 5.66 10.43 -5.75
C LEU A 316 4.23 10.83 -5.40
N ALA A 317 3.40 11.11 -6.41
CA ALA A 317 2.00 11.49 -6.20
C ALA A 317 1.18 10.38 -5.53
N THR A 318 1.41 9.10 -5.87
CA THR A 318 0.72 7.97 -5.22
C THR A 318 1.08 7.84 -3.74
N VAL A 319 2.30 8.22 -3.34
CA VAL A 319 2.73 8.21 -1.93
C VAL A 319 2.25 9.47 -1.19
N ASN A 320 2.37 10.63 -1.84
CA ASN A 320 1.99 11.92 -1.27
C ASN A 320 0.51 11.99 -0.92
N VAL A 321 -0.38 11.39 -1.73
CA VAL A 321 -1.82 11.40 -1.46
C VAL A 321 -2.18 10.73 -0.13
N MET A 322 -1.44 9.70 0.28
CA MET A 322 -1.65 8.99 1.54
C MET A 322 -1.37 9.92 2.72
N SER A 323 -0.27 10.68 2.65
CA SER A 323 0.12 11.64 3.69
C SER A 323 -0.75 12.90 3.68
N LEU A 324 -1.20 13.35 2.49
CA LEU A 324 -2.19 14.42 2.36
C LEU A 324 -3.49 14.06 3.09
N PHE A 325 -4.03 12.87 2.84
CA PHE A 325 -5.26 12.44 3.54
C PHE A 325 -4.97 12.11 5.02
N GLY A 326 -3.80 11.55 5.29
CA GLY A 326 -3.32 11.14 6.62
C GLY A 326 -3.05 12.28 7.57
N LEU A 327 -2.51 13.42 7.15
CA LEU A 327 -2.21 14.53 8.07
C LEU A 327 -3.39 15.48 8.30
N HIS A 328 -4.44 15.40 7.49
CA HIS A 328 -5.59 16.31 7.56
C HIS A 328 -6.85 15.63 8.11
N ARG A 329 -7.31 16.03 9.30
CA ARG A 329 -8.55 15.49 9.90
C ARG A 329 -9.78 15.65 9.01
N SER A 330 -9.84 16.75 8.25
CA SER A 330 -10.90 17.01 7.28
C SER A 330 -10.93 16.02 6.12
N LEU A 331 -9.83 15.30 5.85
CA LEU A 331 -9.69 14.33 4.76
C LEU A 331 -9.74 12.88 5.27
N ARG A 332 -10.17 12.63 6.51
CA ARG A 332 -10.22 11.27 7.08
C ARG A 332 -11.13 10.31 6.30
N GLY A 333 -12.23 10.83 5.71
CA GLY A 333 -13.09 10.03 4.83
C GLY A 333 -12.33 9.62 3.56
N ALA A 334 -11.56 10.54 2.97
CA ALA A 334 -10.71 10.27 1.81
C ALA A 334 -9.60 9.25 2.12
N LEU A 335 -8.98 9.30 3.32
CA LEU A 335 -8.02 8.26 3.72
C LEU A 335 -8.68 6.89 3.85
N VAL A 336 -9.89 6.83 4.43
CA VAL A 336 -10.66 5.57 4.52
C VAL A 336 -11.06 5.05 3.14
N GLY A 337 -11.42 5.93 2.19
CA GLY A 337 -11.68 5.57 0.81
C GLY A 337 -10.43 5.05 0.08
N HIS A 338 -9.30 5.74 0.24
CA HIS A 338 -8.00 5.27 -0.27
C HIS A 338 -7.64 3.88 0.29
N PHE A 339 -7.80 3.70 1.61
CA PHE A 339 -7.55 2.42 2.27
C PHE A 339 -8.46 1.32 1.71
N ALA A 340 -9.76 1.60 1.53
CA ALA A 340 -10.67 0.65 0.90
C ALA A 340 -10.26 0.29 -0.53
N THR A 341 -9.72 1.23 -1.32
CA THR A 341 -9.19 0.92 -2.66
C THR A 341 -8.04 -0.07 -2.61
N VAL A 342 -7.04 0.15 -1.75
CA VAL A 342 -5.88 -0.76 -1.68
C VAL A 342 -6.31 -2.15 -1.21
N GLU A 343 -7.12 -2.24 -0.16
CA GLU A 343 -7.56 -3.52 0.41
C GLU A 343 -8.45 -4.32 -0.55
N ILE A 344 -9.39 -3.66 -1.25
CA ILE A 344 -10.30 -4.34 -2.18
C ILE A 344 -9.57 -4.78 -3.46
N THR A 345 -8.53 -4.08 -3.90
CA THR A 345 -7.85 -4.40 -5.17
C THR A 345 -6.58 -5.23 -5.00
N SER A 346 -6.04 -5.31 -3.78
CA SER A 346 -4.76 -5.95 -3.50
C SER A 346 -4.76 -7.44 -3.79
N SER A 347 -5.68 -8.26 -3.22
CA SER A 347 -5.62 -9.72 -3.40
C SER A 347 -5.59 -10.18 -4.89
N PRO A 348 -6.45 -9.67 -5.80
CA PRO A 348 -6.33 -9.97 -7.23
C PRO A 348 -5.02 -9.45 -7.86
N GLY A 349 -4.55 -8.26 -7.50
CA GLY A 349 -3.32 -7.66 -8.01
C GLY A 349 -2.08 -8.44 -7.58
N SER A 350 -1.95 -8.68 -6.28
CA SER A 350 -0.89 -9.46 -5.62
C SER A 350 -0.81 -10.87 -6.19
N ARG A 351 -1.94 -11.53 -6.48
CA ARG A 351 -1.91 -12.83 -7.16
C ARG A 351 -1.21 -12.79 -8.52
N ARG A 352 -1.46 -11.75 -9.32
CA ARG A 352 -0.84 -11.58 -10.64
C ARG A 352 0.66 -11.32 -10.49
N LEU A 353 1.05 -10.50 -9.51
CA LEU A 353 2.45 -10.19 -9.21
C LEU A 353 3.22 -11.41 -8.67
N ALA A 354 2.60 -12.23 -7.81
CA ALA A 354 3.17 -13.50 -7.37
C ALA A 354 3.35 -14.49 -8.54
N ASN A 355 2.38 -14.56 -9.47
CA ASN A 355 2.52 -15.36 -10.69
C ASN A 355 3.65 -14.84 -11.60
N ALA A 356 3.80 -13.51 -11.72
CA ALA A 356 4.89 -12.88 -12.46
C ALA A 356 6.25 -13.30 -11.89
N LEU A 357 6.44 -13.17 -10.58
CA LEU A 357 7.68 -13.54 -9.89
C LEU A 357 8.01 -15.03 -10.05
N ARG A 358 7.00 -15.91 -9.98
CA ARG A 358 7.17 -17.34 -10.26
C ARG A 358 7.57 -17.62 -11.71
N ARG A 359 7.01 -16.88 -12.68
CA ARG A 359 7.39 -16.99 -14.09
C ARG A 359 8.83 -16.53 -14.33
N LEU A 360 9.26 -15.51 -13.60
CA LEU A 360 10.61 -14.92 -13.67
C LEU A 360 11.65 -15.67 -12.83
N ASP A 361 11.27 -16.79 -12.20
CA ASP A 361 12.14 -17.59 -11.31
C ASP A 361 12.77 -16.77 -10.16
N ALA A 362 12.02 -15.78 -9.65
CA ALA A 362 12.46 -14.96 -8.53
C ALA A 362 12.45 -15.77 -7.21
N GLY A 363 13.28 -15.34 -6.26
CA GLY A 363 13.45 -16.02 -4.97
C GLY A 363 12.17 -16.15 -4.14
N PRO A 364 12.16 -17.06 -3.16
CA PRO A 364 10.97 -17.38 -2.37
C PRO A 364 10.48 -16.20 -1.50
N ALA A 365 11.36 -15.30 -1.06
CA ALA A 365 10.94 -14.13 -0.30
C ALA A 365 10.25 -13.08 -1.19
N ALA A 366 10.69 -12.95 -2.44
CA ALA A 366 9.98 -12.12 -3.43
C ALA A 366 8.54 -12.59 -3.62
N GLN A 367 8.31 -13.89 -3.70
CA GLN A 367 6.96 -14.45 -3.84
C GLN A 367 6.14 -14.26 -2.56
N ARG A 368 6.76 -14.44 -1.39
CA ARG A 368 6.11 -14.41 -0.07
C ARG A 368 5.34 -13.11 0.20
N PHE A 369 5.92 -11.95 -0.12
CA PHE A 369 5.26 -10.66 0.12
C PHE A 369 3.88 -10.59 -0.55
N TYR A 370 3.79 -10.95 -1.84
CA TYR A 370 2.51 -10.92 -2.55
C TYR A 370 1.60 -12.09 -2.20
N ASP A 371 2.14 -13.26 -1.87
CA ASP A 371 1.34 -14.40 -1.40
C ASP A 371 0.65 -14.08 -0.05
N GLU A 372 1.32 -13.36 0.85
CA GLU A 372 0.73 -12.85 2.10
C GLU A 372 -0.48 -11.95 1.81
N HIS A 373 -0.34 -10.97 0.92
CA HIS A 373 -1.42 -10.05 0.53
C HIS A 373 -2.58 -10.75 -0.22
N VAL A 374 -2.34 -11.88 -0.89
CA VAL A 374 -3.44 -12.67 -1.48
C VAL A 374 -4.38 -13.20 -0.40
N GLU A 375 -3.82 -13.70 0.71
CA GLU A 375 -4.57 -14.34 1.79
C GLU A 375 -5.11 -13.31 2.80
N ALA A 376 -4.26 -12.39 3.25
CA ALA A 376 -4.62 -11.34 4.20
C ALA A 376 -5.75 -10.46 3.65
N ASP A 377 -5.58 -9.96 2.42
CA ASP A 377 -6.47 -8.91 1.92
C ASP A 377 -7.81 -9.46 1.42
N ALA A 378 -7.89 -10.78 1.18
CA ALA A 378 -9.16 -11.46 0.99
C ALA A 378 -10.05 -11.41 2.24
N VAL A 379 -9.45 -11.22 3.42
CA VAL A 379 -10.15 -10.93 4.68
C VAL A 379 -10.28 -9.41 4.87
N HIS A 380 -9.21 -8.66 4.66
CA HIS A 380 -9.20 -7.22 4.93
C HIS A 380 -10.21 -6.47 4.08
N GLU A 381 -10.39 -6.80 2.79
CA GLU A 381 -11.41 -6.18 1.94
C GLU A 381 -12.81 -6.22 2.60
N GLN A 382 -13.10 -7.32 3.31
CA GLN A 382 -14.40 -7.59 3.91
C GLN A 382 -14.54 -6.84 5.24
N VAL A 383 -13.46 -6.79 6.02
CA VAL A 383 -13.38 -5.97 7.24
C VAL A 383 -13.51 -4.49 6.89
N VAL A 384 -12.77 -4.02 5.88
CA VAL A 384 -12.77 -2.61 5.51
C VAL A 384 -14.14 -2.17 5.02
N ARG A 385 -14.79 -2.93 4.13
CA ARG A 385 -16.13 -2.57 3.65
C ARG A 385 -17.17 -2.56 4.79
N HIS A 386 -17.25 -3.65 5.54
CA HIS A 386 -18.37 -3.88 6.46
C HIS A 386 -18.18 -3.36 7.88
N GLU A 387 -16.93 -3.16 8.30
CA GLU A 387 -16.59 -2.64 9.62
C GLU A 387 -16.04 -1.21 9.56
N VAL A 388 -15.09 -0.93 8.67
CA VAL A 388 -14.44 0.38 8.60
C VAL A 388 -15.35 1.39 7.91
N VAL A 389 -15.67 1.19 6.63
CA VAL A 389 -16.48 2.13 5.84
C VAL A 389 -17.91 2.18 6.37
N ASP A 390 -18.60 1.04 6.45
CA ASP A 390 -19.96 1.00 7.01
C ASP A 390 -19.99 1.52 8.46
N GLY A 391 -18.94 1.27 9.26
CA GLY A 391 -18.82 1.79 10.62
C GLY A 391 -18.72 3.31 10.65
N LEU A 392 -17.91 3.87 9.75
CA LEU A 392 -17.70 5.30 9.61
C LEU A 392 -19.00 5.98 9.14
N LEU A 393 -19.60 5.51 8.04
CA LEU A 393 -20.76 6.17 7.42
C LEU A 393 -22.04 6.04 8.25
N ARG A 394 -22.17 5.01 9.10
CA ARG A 394 -23.25 4.96 10.09
C ARG A 394 -23.12 6.03 11.17
N ALA A 395 -21.89 6.34 11.59
CA ALA A 395 -21.64 7.33 12.64
C ALA A 395 -21.55 8.75 12.08
N GLU A 396 -20.97 8.90 10.89
CA GLU A 396 -20.65 10.16 10.24
C GLU A 396 -21.10 10.13 8.76
N PRO A 397 -22.41 10.11 8.44
CA PRO A 397 -22.91 9.95 7.07
C PRO A 397 -22.45 11.06 6.10
N PHE A 398 -22.12 12.24 6.63
CA PHE A 398 -21.63 13.37 5.84
C PHE A 398 -20.25 13.14 5.18
N LEU A 399 -19.55 12.06 5.54
CA LEU A 399 -18.27 11.67 4.94
C LEU A 399 -18.41 10.78 3.69
N ASP A 400 -19.63 10.46 3.26
CA ASP A 400 -19.87 9.57 2.11
C ASP A 400 -19.13 10.03 0.84
N GLY A 401 -19.28 11.31 0.48
CA GLY A 401 -18.57 11.90 -0.66
C GLY A 401 -17.05 11.95 -0.48
N ASP A 402 -16.55 12.07 0.76
CA ASP A 402 -15.10 12.04 1.02
C ASP A 402 -14.54 10.63 0.81
N VAL A 403 -15.26 9.58 1.22
CA VAL A 403 -14.88 8.18 0.97
C VAL A 403 -14.86 7.90 -0.54
N ALA A 404 -15.90 8.30 -1.26
CA ALA A 404 -15.97 8.19 -2.71
C ALA A 404 -14.80 8.92 -3.40
N PHE A 405 -14.48 10.14 -2.95
CA PHE A 405 -13.34 10.91 -3.45
C PHE A 405 -11.99 10.21 -3.19
N GLY A 406 -11.80 9.63 -2.00
CA GLY A 406 -10.61 8.83 -1.69
C GLY A 406 -10.40 7.67 -2.65
N VAL A 407 -11.48 6.97 -3.01
CA VAL A 407 -11.46 5.89 -4.00
C VAL A 407 -11.06 6.42 -5.38
N SER A 408 -11.75 7.45 -5.88
CA SER A 408 -11.50 8.05 -7.19
C SER A 408 -10.09 8.61 -7.33
N ALA A 409 -9.60 9.36 -6.32
CA ALA A 409 -8.27 9.96 -6.34
C ALA A 409 -7.17 8.89 -6.37
N THR A 410 -7.36 7.79 -5.64
CA THR A 410 -6.42 6.66 -5.63
C THR A 410 -6.37 5.99 -7.00
N GLY A 411 -7.53 5.65 -7.57
CA GLY A 411 -7.61 5.05 -8.90
C GLY A 411 -6.99 5.94 -9.99
N PHE A 412 -7.31 7.24 -9.98
CA PHE A 412 -6.75 8.21 -10.92
C PHE A 412 -5.22 8.27 -10.89
N LEU A 413 -4.62 8.32 -9.69
CA LEU A 413 -3.17 8.39 -9.55
C LEU A 413 -2.49 7.06 -9.94
N GLU A 414 -3.09 5.93 -9.60
CA GLU A 414 -2.60 4.60 -10.01
C GLU A 414 -2.68 4.40 -11.53
N ASP A 415 -3.77 4.84 -12.17
CA ASP A 415 -3.91 4.79 -13.64
C ASP A 415 -2.85 5.67 -14.31
N ARG A 416 -2.60 6.87 -13.78
CA ARG A 416 -1.56 7.77 -14.28
C ARG A 416 -0.15 7.17 -14.15
N LEU A 417 0.15 6.53 -13.02
CA LEU A 417 1.40 5.81 -12.83
C LEU A 417 1.47 4.66 -13.85
N GLY A 418 0.42 3.84 -13.95
CA GLY A 418 0.37 2.69 -14.84
C GLY A 418 0.55 3.05 -16.31
N GLU A 419 -0.10 4.12 -16.79
CA GLU A 419 0.08 4.64 -18.14
C GLU A 419 1.55 5.00 -18.41
N GLN A 420 2.20 5.68 -17.47
CA GLN A 420 3.60 6.06 -17.60
C GLN A 420 4.53 4.85 -17.64
N LEU A 421 4.36 3.88 -16.72
CA LEU A 421 5.18 2.66 -16.67
C LEU A 421 5.05 1.87 -17.98
N LEU A 422 3.81 1.57 -18.37
CA LEU A 422 3.52 0.76 -19.55
C LEU A 422 3.97 1.43 -20.84
N THR A 423 3.84 2.75 -20.95
CA THR A 423 4.33 3.50 -22.11
C THR A 423 5.85 3.39 -22.24
N ARG A 424 6.59 3.57 -21.15
CA ARG A 424 8.06 3.49 -21.14
C ARG A 424 8.54 2.08 -21.48
N TRP A 425 8.00 1.07 -20.81
CA TRP A 425 8.37 -0.33 -21.01
C TRP A 425 8.08 -0.83 -22.43
N ARG A 426 6.91 -0.50 -23.00
CA ARG A 426 6.57 -0.86 -24.39
C ARG A 426 7.48 -0.21 -25.43
N GLN A 427 8.13 0.89 -25.07
CA GLN A 427 9.10 1.59 -25.92
C GLN A 427 10.54 1.12 -25.64
N GLY A 428 10.74 0.10 -24.80
CA GLY A 428 12.06 -0.38 -24.41
C GLY A 428 12.85 0.62 -23.58
N ARG A 429 12.16 1.51 -22.84
CA ARG A 429 12.78 2.55 -21.99
C ARG A 429 12.50 2.27 -20.52
N SER A 430 13.44 2.64 -19.66
CA SER A 430 13.25 2.62 -18.21
C SER A 430 12.08 3.50 -17.78
N ALA A 431 11.31 3.03 -16.80
CA ALA A 431 10.28 3.81 -16.15
C ALA A 431 10.85 4.75 -15.06
N LEU A 432 12.09 4.53 -14.64
CA LEU A 432 12.81 5.40 -13.72
C LEU A 432 13.39 6.61 -14.45
N LEU A 433 13.61 7.69 -13.72
CA LEU A 433 14.38 8.86 -14.18
C LEU A 433 15.86 8.52 -14.37
N ARG A 434 16.37 7.61 -13.52
CA ARG A 434 17.71 7.02 -13.60
C ARG A 434 17.56 5.50 -13.68
N PRO A 435 17.98 4.85 -14.78
CA PRO A 435 17.92 3.39 -14.90
C PRO A 435 18.66 2.71 -13.75
N LEU A 436 18.18 1.53 -13.35
CA LEU A 436 18.91 0.70 -12.41
C LEU A 436 20.23 0.24 -13.04
N PRO A 437 21.31 0.09 -12.25
CA PRO A 437 22.51 -0.56 -12.74
C PRO A 437 22.19 -2.01 -13.14
N ASP A 438 22.85 -2.48 -14.20
CA ASP A 438 22.76 -3.87 -14.62
C ASP A 438 23.29 -4.78 -13.50
N THR A 439 22.58 -5.87 -13.23
CA THR A 439 22.88 -6.86 -12.19
C THR A 439 24.24 -7.55 -12.36
N ASP A 440 24.85 -7.43 -13.54
CA ASP A 440 26.18 -7.99 -13.84
C ASP A 440 27.32 -7.11 -13.28
N THR A 441 27.00 -5.95 -12.69
CA THR A 441 27.98 -5.14 -11.97
C THR A 441 27.90 -5.49 -10.48
N PRO A 442 28.91 -6.20 -9.91
CA PRO A 442 28.91 -6.46 -8.48
C PRO A 442 28.90 -5.14 -7.71
N PRO A 443 28.22 -5.06 -6.55
CA PRO A 443 28.27 -3.87 -5.72
C PRO A 443 29.73 -3.56 -5.42
N GLN A 444 30.16 -2.34 -5.70
CA GLN A 444 31.44 -1.84 -5.18
C GLN A 444 31.28 -1.83 -3.67
N GLY A 445 31.84 -2.84 -3.02
CA GLY A 445 31.78 -2.97 -1.57
C GLY A 445 32.45 -1.75 -0.95
N ASP A 446 31.67 -0.98 -0.20
CA ASP A 446 32.23 -0.07 0.79
C ASP A 446 33.04 -0.93 1.77
N THR A 447 34.35 -0.80 1.65
CA THR A 447 35.32 -1.37 2.59
C THR A 447 35.21 -0.52 3.87
N PRO A 448 35.19 -1.13 5.06
CA PRO A 448 34.77 -0.48 6.32
C PRO A 448 35.52 0.79 6.71
#